data_AF-A0A5D2IND4-F1
#
_entry.id   AF-A0A5D2IND4-F1
#
_cell.length_a   1.000
_cell.length_b   1.000
_cell.length_c   1.000
_cell.angle_alpha   90.00
_cell.angle_beta   90.00
_cell.angle_gamma   90.00
#
_symmetry.space_group_name_H-M   'P 1'
#
loop_
_entity.id
_entity.type
_entity.pdbx_description
1 polymer ?
#
loop_
_entity_poly.entity_id
_entity_poly.type
_entity_poly.pdbx_seq_one_letter_code
_entity_poly.pdbx_strand_id
1 'polypeptide(L)'
;MPTRRGEPKKAAECLRTALRDYNLKFGTILNDPDLASLRASPEFKELQEEARLGGEDIGYSFRRDLKLISEVQAPFRGVRRFFYVAFSAAAGISLLFTVPRLFRAIKGGDGAPDIWETVGNAGINIGGIIVLVALFFWDNKKEEEQLAQISRNETLSRLPLRLSTNRIVELVQLRDTVRPVILAGKKESVSSALQKAERFRTELLRRGVLLVPVIWGEGRTPQVEKKGFGVSKKAATALPSIGVDQGSTRI
;
A
#
# COMPACT_ATOMS: atom_id res chain seq x y z
N MET A 1 -28.75 15.69 21.31
CA MET A 1 -27.42 15.65 20.64
C MET A 1 -26.85 14.25 20.78
N PRO A 2 -26.78 13.44 19.71
CA PRO A 2 -26.20 12.11 19.77
C PRO A 2 -24.68 12.16 19.53
N THR A 3 -23.97 11.20 20.11
CA THR A 3 -22.53 11.16 20.32
C THR A 3 -21.74 10.76 19.06
N ARG A 4 -20.63 11.48 18.76
CA ARG A 4 -19.66 11.26 17.65
C ARG A 4 -19.01 9.87 17.57
N ARG A 5 -19.40 8.91 18.40
CA ARG A 5 -18.74 7.59 18.52
C ARG A 5 -19.18 6.57 17.45
N GLY A 6 -20.29 6.81 16.75
CA GLY A 6 -20.86 5.87 15.77
C GLY A 6 -20.58 6.18 14.29
N GLU A 7 -20.10 7.39 13.98
CA GLU A 7 -19.80 7.84 12.62
C GLU A 7 -18.69 7.03 11.92
N PRO A 8 -17.56 6.68 12.56
CA PRO A 8 -16.49 5.96 11.86
C PRO A 8 -16.86 4.52 11.51
N LYS A 9 -17.68 3.86 12.35
CA LYS A 9 -18.20 2.51 12.07
C LYS A 9 -19.09 2.48 10.83
N LYS A 10 -20.05 3.40 10.76
CA LYS A 10 -20.95 3.53 9.61
C LYS A 10 -20.18 3.87 8.33
N ALA A 11 -19.21 4.77 8.41
CA ALA A 11 -18.37 5.12 7.27
C ALA A 11 -17.54 3.92 6.78
N ALA A 12 -16.93 3.16 7.68
CA ALA A 12 -16.19 1.95 7.32
C ALA A 12 -17.08 0.89 6.66
N GLU A 13 -18.31 0.70 7.16
CA GLU A 13 -19.29 -0.21 6.57
C GLU A 13 -19.74 0.24 5.16
N CYS A 14 -20.01 1.53 4.98
CA CYS A 14 -20.29 2.09 3.64
C CYS A 14 -19.11 1.92 2.68
N LEU A 15 -17.87 2.06 3.16
CA LEU A 15 -16.69 1.83 2.33
C LEU A 15 -16.53 0.35 1.96
N ARG A 16 -16.86 -0.60 2.84
CA ARG A 16 -16.91 -2.03 2.48
C ARG A 16 -17.88 -2.27 1.33
N THR A 17 -19.09 -1.71 1.42
CA THR A 17 -20.10 -1.79 0.36
C THR A 17 -19.60 -1.14 -0.93
N ALA A 18 -18.96 0.04 -0.87
CA ALA A 18 -18.42 0.72 -2.05
C ALA A 18 -17.28 -0.07 -2.72
N LEU A 19 -16.41 -0.69 -1.92
CA LEU A 19 -15.32 -1.52 -2.41
C LEU A 19 -15.86 -2.79 -3.08
N ARG A 20 -16.84 -3.47 -2.46
CA ARG A 20 -17.42 -4.72 -2.94
C ARG A 20 -18.39 -4.52 -4.10
N ASP A 21 -19.44 -3.74 -3.89
CA ASP A 21 -20.60 -3.69 -4.78
C ASP A 21 -20.40 -2.68 -5.93
N TYR A 22 -19.50 -1.70 -5.74
CA TYR A 22 -19.24 -0.64 -6.73
C TYR A 22 -17.81 -0.67 -7.28
N ASN A 23 -17.02 -1.70 -6.93
CA ASN A 23 -15.64 -1.89 -7.40
C ASN A 23 -14.76 -0.64 -7.26
N LEU A 24 -14.98 0.13 -6.18
CA LEU A 24 -14.18 1.31 -5.89
C LEU A 24 -12.72 0.88 -5.65
N LYS A 25 -11.76 1.63 -6.20
CA LYS A 25 -10.34 1.35 -5.94
C LYS A 25 -9.99 1.77 -4.52
N PHE A 26 -9.33 0.90 -3.77
CA PHE A 26 -8.86 1.22 -2.41
C PHE A 26 -7.87 2.41 -2.42
N GLY A 27 -7.12 2.59 -3.52
CA GLY A 27 -6.27 3.76 -3.72
C GLY A 27 -7.04 5.09 -3.72
N THR A 28 -8.28 5.11 -4.21
CA THR A 28 -9.13 6.31 -4.19
C THR A 28 -9.46 6.72 -2.75
N ILE A 29 -9.80 5.75 -1.90
CA ILE A 29 -10.11 5.96 -0.48
C ILE A 29 -8.90 6.51 0.29
N LEU A 30 -7.69 6.03 -0.03
CA LEU A 30 -6.46 6.47 0.62
C LEU A 30 -6.07 7.91 0.26
N ASN A 31 -6.37 8.32 -0.98
CA ASN A 31 -6.02 9.64 -1.51
C ASN A 31 -7.11 10.70 -1.24
N ASP A 32 -8.31 10.27 -0.82
CA ASP A 32 -9.44 11.17 -0.57
C ASP A 32 -9.18 12.06 0.67
N PRO A 33 -9.19 13.40 0.52
CA PRO A 33 -9.05 14.35 1.63
C PRO A 33 -10.14 14.19 2.70
N ASP A 34 -11.37 13.83 2.31
CA ASP A 34 -12.53 13.79 3.20
C ASP A 34 -12.45 12.59 4.15
N LEU A 35 -11.73 11.54 3.76
CA LEU A 35 -11.51 10.33 4.56
C LEU A 35 -10.28 10.42 5.48
N ALA A 36 -9.61 11.57 5.55
CA ALA A 36 -8.43 11.75 6.40
C ALA A 36 -8.72 11.53 7.89
N SER A 37 -9.91 11.92 8.36
CA SER A 37 -10.35 11.71 9.73
C SER A 37 -10.62 10.23 10.04
N LEU A 38 -11.14 9.49 9.06
CA LEU A 38 -11.44 8.08 9.15
C LEU A 38 -10.17 7.22 9.14
N ARG A 39 -9.13 7.64 8.41
CA ARG A 39 -7.83 6.93 8.36
C ARG A 39 -7.13 6.79 9.72
N ALA A 40 -7.41 7.67 10.66
CA ALA A 40 -6.88 7.59 12.01
C ALA A 40 -7.68 6.64 12.93
N SER A 41 -8.86 6.18 12.49
CA SER A 41 -9.76 5.35 13.27
C SER A 41 -9.34 3.87 13.26
N PRO A 42 -9.62 3.11 14.33
CA PRO A 42 -9.32 1.69 14.38
C PRO A 42 -10.11 0.89 13.33
N GLU A 43 -11.33 1.31 13.01
CA GLU A 43 -12.19 0.66 12.01
C GLU A 43 -11.59 0.72 10.60
N PHE A 44 -10.88 1.81 10.26
CA PHE A 44 -10.17 1.92 8.99
C PHE A 44 -8.95 1.00 8.93
N LYS A 45 -8.28 0.75 10.07
CA LYS A 45 -7.17 -0.20 10.13
C LYS A 45 -7.64 -1.63 9.91
N GLU A 46 -8.79 -2.00 10.47
CA GLU A 46 -9.42 -3.30 10.19
C GLU A 46 -9.75 -3.45 8.71
N LEU A 47 -10.34 -2.41 8.09
CA LEU A 47 -10.61 -2.39 6.65
C LEU A 47 -9.33 -2.53 5.80
N GLN A 48 -8.25 -1.87 6.22
CA GLN A 48 -6.95 -1.95 5.55
C GLN A 48 -6.31 -3.33 5.71
N GLU A 49 -6.42 -3.96 6.88
CA GLU A 49 -5.98 -5.33 7.11
C GLU A 49 -6.80 -6.34 6.29
N GLU A 50 -8.11 -6.15 6.20
CA GLU A 50 -9.03 -6.95 5.38
C GLU A 50 -8.68 -6.84 3.88
N ALA A 51 -8.44 -5.62 3.39
CA ALA A 51 -7.97 -5.36 2.03
C ALA A 51 -6.58 -5.95 1.76
N ARG A 52 -5.69 -5.99 2.77
CA ARG A 52 -4.34 -6.56 2.69
C ARG A 52 -4.36 -8.08 2.68
N LEU A 53 -5.13 -8.69 3.58
CA LEU A 53 -5.32 -10.13 3.71
C LEU A 53 -6.00 -10.71 2.46
N GLY A 54 -6.75 -9.89 1.73
CA GLY A 54 -7.29 -10.23 0.42
C GLY A 54 -8.57 -11.04 0.54
N GLY A 55 -9.58 -10.46 1.19
CA GLY A 55 -10.97 -10.88 1.02
C GLY A 55 -11.41 -10.69 -0.44
N GLU A 56 -12.27 -11.61 -0.90
CA GLU A 56 -12.61 -11.93 -2.29
C GLU A 56 -12.94 -10.73 -3.19
N ASP A 57 -13.41 -9.62 -2.61
CA ASP A 57 -13.93 -8.48 -3.39
C ASP A 57 -13.22 -7.13 -3.18
N ILE A 58 -12.33 -7.00 -2.19
CA ILE A 58 -11.76 -5.68 -1.80
C ILE A 58 -10.27 -5.54 -2.17
N GLY A 59 -9.53 -6.65 -2.23
CA GLY A 59 -8.07 -6.66 -2.44
C GLY A 59 -7.61 -6.70 -3.90
N TYR A 60 -8.52 -6.86 -4.87
CA TYR A 60 -8.16 -7.20 -6.24
C TYR A 60 -7.53 -6.02 -7.02
N SER A 61 -7.97 -4.79 -6.77
CA SER A 61 -7.50 -3.58 -7.49
C SER A 61 -6.10 -3.16 -7.06
N PHE A 62 -5.83 -3.11 -5.75
CA PHE A 62 -4.51 -2.74 -5.22
C PHE A 62 -3.44 -3.79 -5.54
N ARG A 63 -3.79 -5.09 -5.49
CA ARG A 63 -2.89 -6.16 -5.92
C ARG A 63 -2.64 -6.13 -7.44
N ARG A 64 -3.62 -5.76 -8.27
CA ARG A 64 -3.43 -5.59 -9.73
C ARG A 64 -2.43 -4.48 -10.04
N ASP A 65 -2.54 -3.32 -9.39
CA ASP A 65 -1.63 -2.19 -9.64
C ASP A 65 -0.19 -2.54 -9.18
N LEU A 66 -0.03 -3.26 -8.06
CA LEU A 66 1.28 -3.79 -7.62
C LEU A 66 1.79 -4.94 -8.52
N LYS A 67 0.90 -5.76 -9.05
CA LYS A 67 1.22 -6.83 -10.02
C LYS A 67 1.74 -6.23 -11.32
N LEU A 68 1.14 -5.15 -11.80
CA LEU A 68 1.58 -4.44 -13.01
C LEU A 68 2.98 -3.81 -12.84
N ILE A 69 3.29 -3.27 -11.64
CA ILE A 69 4.62 -2.74 -11.34
C ILE A 69 5.66 -3.87 -11.18
N SER A 70 5.29 -4.99 -10.56
CA SER A 70 6.20 -6.14 -10.37
C SER A 70 6.40 -7.00 -11.63
N GLU A 71 5.48 -6.95 -12.59
CA GLU A 71 5.62 -7.60 -13.91
C GLU A 71 6.76 -7.00 -14.73
N VAL A 72 7.05 -5.71 -14.56
CA VAL A 72 8.20 -5.02 -15.18
C VAL A 72 9.54 -5.53 -14.64
N GLN A 73 9.59 -6.01 -13.40
CA GLN A 73 10.83 -6.41 -12.73
C GLN A 73 11.13 -7.92 -12.82
N ALA A 74 10.11 -8.74 -13.11
CA ALA A 74 10.24 -10.18 -13.32
C ALA A 74 9.37 -10.65 -14.48
N PRO A 75 9.84 -10.46 -15.73
CA PRO A 75 9.03 -10.74 -16.92
C PRO A 75 8.55 -12.20 -16.94
N PHE A 76 7.26 -12.38 -17.27
CA PHE A 76 6.59 -13.68 -17.45
C PHE A 76 6.41 -14.56 -16.20
N ARG A 77 6.52 -14.02 -14.98
CA ARG A 77 6.27 -14.80 -13.74
C ARG A 77 4.87 -15.45 -13.71
N GLY A 78 3.85 -14.72 -14.19
CA GLY A 78 2.49 -15.26 -14.29
C GLY A 78 2.38 -16.45 -15.25
N VAL A 79 3.03 -16.35 -16.41
CA VAL A 79 3.09 -17.42 -17.42
C VAL A 79 3.79 -18.66 -16.85
N ARG A 80 4.90 -18.46 -16.14
CA ARG A 80 5.66 -19.55 -15.52
C ARG A 80 4.85 -20.29 -14.43
N ARG A 81 4.13 -19.56 -13.57
CA ARG A 81 3.23 -20.18 -12.58
C ARG A 81 2.07 -20.94 -13.23
N PHE A 82 1.51 -20.38 -14.30
CA PHE A 82 0.48 -21.09 -15.07
C PHE A 82 1.01 -22.44 -15.56
N PHE A 83 2.22 -22.49 -16.14
CA PHE A 83 2.83 -23.74 -16.57
C PHE A 83 3.14 -24.68 -15.41
N TYR A 84 3.62 -24.19 -14.26
CA TYR A 84 3.84 -25.05 -13.09
C TYR A 84 2.56 -25.76 -12.64
N VAL A 85 1.46 -25.03 -12.54
CA VAL A 85 0.16 -25.59 -12.14
C VAL A 85 -0.40 -26.50 -13.23
N ALA A 86 -0.38 -26.05 -14.49
CA ALA A 86 -0.92 -26.81 -15.61
C ALA A 86 -0.17 -28.14 -15.81
N PHE A 87 1.17 -28.13 -15.78
CA PHE A 87 1.95 -29.36 -15.90
C PHE A 87 1.83 -30.27 -14.68
N SER A 88 1.71 -29.71 -13.47
CA SER A 88 1.44 -30.52 -12.27
C SER A 88 0.07 -31.20 -12.36
N ALA A 89 -0.95 -30.48 -12.83
CA ALA A 89 -2.28 -31.03 -13.05
C ALA A 89 -2.28 -32.10 -14.15
N ALA A 90 -1.60 -31.86 -15.27
CA ALA A 90 -1.47 -32.83 -16.36
C ALA A 90 -0.75 -34.11 -15.89
N ALA A 91 0.35 -33.97 -15.15
CA ALA A 91 1.06 -35.10 -14.56
C ALA A 91 0.21 -35.83 -13.51
N GLY A 92 -0.58 -35.11 -12.72
CA GLY A 92 -1.53 -35.68 -11.77
C GLY A 92 -2.62 -36.51 -12.45
N ILE A 93 -3.23 -35.98 -13.52
CA ILE A 93 -4.21 -36.70 -14.34
C ILE A 93 -3.57 -37.94 -14.95
N SER A 94 -2.36 -37.83 -15.50
CA SER A 94 -1.60 -38.96 -16.06
C SER A 94 -1.33 -40.03 -15.00
N LEU A 95 -1.00 -39.63 -13.77
CA LEU A 95 -0.76 -40.54 -12.65
C LEU A 95 -2.03 -41.30 -12.25
N LEU A 96 -3.21 -40.66 -12.28
CA LEU A 96 -4.50 -41.32 -12.01
C LEU A 96 -4.78 -42.48 -12.97
N PHE A 97 -4.36 -42.36 -14.24
CA PHE A 97 -4.46 -43.47 -15.19
C PHE A 97 -3.34 -44.50 -15.05
N THR A 98 -2.16 -44.07 -14.61
CA THR A 98 -0.98 -44.93 -14.48
C THR A 98 -1.05 -45.83 -13.24
N VAL A 99 -1.62 -45.37 -12.12
CA VAL A 99 -1.70 -46.16 -10.86
C VAL A 99 -2.51 -47.46 -11.04
N PRO A 100 -3.72 -47.47 -11.63
CA PRO A 100 -4.44 -48.71 -11.91
C PRO A 100 -3.72 -49.63 -12.89
N ARG A 101 -3.06 -49.05 -13.92
CA ARG A 101 -2.24 -49.82 -14.88
C ARG A 101 -1.06 -50.48 -14.20
N LEU A 102 -0.40 -49.79 -13.28
CA LEU A 102 0.71 -50.31 -12.49
C LEU A 102 0.26 -51.48 -11.62
N PHE A 103 -0.90 -51.36 -10.98
CA PHE A 103 -1.48 -52.46 -10.21
C PHE A 103 -1.80 -53.69 -11.06
N ARG A 104 -2.28 -53.47 -12.30
CA ARG A 104 -2.50 -54.56 -13.27
C ARG A 104 -1.20 -55.18 -13.75
N ALA A 105 -0.19 -54.38 -14.02
CA ALA A 105 1.13 -54.83 -14.44
C ALA A 105 1.79 -55.70 -13.36
N ILE A 106 1.71 -55.28 -12.08
CA ILE A 106 2.23 -56.06 -10.94
C ILE A 106 1.47 -57.37 -10.75
N LYS A 107 0.14 -57.38 -10.94
CA LYS A 107 -0.67 -58.61 -10.84
C LYS A 107 -0.37 -59.62 -11.94
N GLY A 108 0.18 -59.18 -13.08
CA GLY A 108 0.44 -60.03 -14.24
C GLY A 108 -0.84 -60.57 -14.89
N GLY A 109 -0.66 -61.38 -15.94
CA GLY A 109 -1.75 -62.01 -16.71
C GLY A 109 -1.68 -61.70 -18.20
N ASP A 110 -2.54 -62.36 -18.97
CA ASP A 110 -2.60 -62.20 -20.42
C ASP A 110 -3.05 -60.76 -20.78
N GLY A 111 -2.24 -60.05 -21.57
CA GLY A 111 -2.46 -58.65 -21.90
C GLY A 111 -2.10 -57.64 -20.79
N ALA A 112 -1.32 -58.04 -19.77
CA ALA A 112 -0.83 -57.11 -18.76
C ALA A 112 0.17 -56.09 -19.36
N PRO A 113 0.12 -54.80 -18.94
CA PRO A 113 1.08 -53.78 -19.39
C PRO A 113 2.51 -54.10 -18.93
N ASP A 114 3.52 -53.60 -19.66
CA ASP A 114 4.93 -53.71 -19.26
C ASP A 114 5.16 -52.99 -17.92
N ILE A 115 5.69 -53.73 -16.94
CA ILE A 115 5.97 -53.24 -15.60
C ILE A 115 7.02 -52.13 -15.62
N TRP A 116 8.10 -52.27 -16.39
CA TRP A 116 9.19 -51.30 -16.39
C TRP A 116 8.77 -50.00 -17.05
N GLU A 117 8.02 -50.07 -18.15
CA GLU A 117 7.46 -48.90 -18.81
C GLU A 117 6.46 -48.18 -17.89
N THR A 118 5.57 -48.94 -17.22
CA THR A 118 4.56 -48.37 -16.34
C THR A 118 5.16 -47.74 -15.08
N VAL A 119 6.19 -48.37 -14.49
CA VAL A 119 6.97 -47.81 -13.37
C VAL A 119 7.72 -46.55 -13.81
N GLY A 120 8.35 -46.56 -14.99
CA GLY A 120 9.03 -45.40 -15.54
C GLY A 120 8.10 -44.21 -15.71
N ASN A 121 6.93 -44.43 -16.32
CA ASN A 121 5.90 -43.39 -16.50
C ASN A 121 5.37 -42.86 -15.17
N ALA A 122 5.15 -43.72 -14.17
CA ALA A 122 4.75 -43.30 -12.83
C ALA A 122 5.83 -42.44 -12.16
N GLY A 123 7.10 -42.87 -12.26
CA GLY A 123 8.25 -42.16 -11.71
C GLY A 123 8.44 -40.77 -12.31
N ILE A 124 8.31 -40.64 -13.63
CA ILE A 124 8.40 -39.35 -14.34
C ILE A 124 7.29 -38.40 -13.87
N ASN A 125 6.04 -38.87 -13.79
CA ASN A 125 4.92 -38.04 -13.34
C ASN A 125 5.11 -37.58 -11.88
N ILE A 126 5.50 -38.48 -10.98
CA ILE A 126 5.72 -38.15 -9.56
C ILE A 126 6.88 -37.17 -9.41
N GLY A 127 8.02 -37.45 -10.05
CA GLY A 127 9.18 -36.57 -10.02
C GLY A 127 8.88 -35.19 -10.60
N GLY A 128 8.16 -35.15 -11.72
CA GLY A 128 7.70 -33.92 -12.35
C GLY A 128 6.83 -33.07 -11.41
N ILE A 129 5.82 -33.68 -10.77
CA ILE A 129 4.95 -32.99 -9.79
C ILE A 129 5.79 -32.42 -8.65
N ILE A 130 6.70 -33.20 -8.06
CA ILE A 130 7.54 -32.76 -6.93
C ILE A 130 8.36 -31.52 -7.32
N VAL A 131 9.04 -31.56 -8.48
CA VAL A 131 9.87 -30.46 -8.97
C VAL A 131 9.01 -29.22 -9.25
N LEU A 132 7.90 -29.37 -9.96
CA LEU A 132 7.03 -28.26 -10.33
C LEU A 132 6.38 -27.59 -9.11
N VAL A 133 5.95 -28.38 -8.12
CA VAL A 133 5.40 -27.88 -6.85
C VAL A 133 6.48 -27.16 -6.04
N ALA A 134 7.70 -27.70 -5.96
CA ALA A 134 8.81 -27.02 -5.29
C ALA A 134 9.15 -25.68 -5.95
N LEU A 135 9.20 -25.64 -7.28
CA LEU A 135 9.41 -24.40 -8.05
C LEU A 135 8.28 -23.39 -7.82
N PHE A 136 7.03 -23.83 -7.74
CA PHE A 136 5.89 -22.98 -7.43
C PHE A 136 6.02 -22.32 -6.05
N PHE A 137 6.38 -23.08 -5.02
CA PHE A 137 6.59 -22.52 -3.68
C PHE A 137 7.77 -21.54 -3.62
N TRP A 138 8.87 -21.84 -4.30
CA TRP A 138 10.01 -20.92 -4.37
C TRP A 138 9.68 -19.61 -5.08
N ASP A 139 8.90 -19.65 -6.16
CA ASP A 139 8.51 -18.44 -6.89
C ASP A 139 7.46 -17.62 -6.09
N ASN A 140 6.64 -18.26 -5.25
CA ASN A 140 5.74 -17.58 -4.30
C ASN A 140 6.52 -16.85 -3.22
N LYS A 141 7.48 -17.53 -2.58
CA LYS A 141 8.31 -16.91 -1.54
C LYS A 141 9.07 -15.69 -2.06
N LYS A 142 9.65 -15.79 -3.26
CA LYS A 142 10.33 -14.65 -3.91
C LYS A 142 9.39 -13.48 -4.23
N GLU A 143 8.14 -13.75 -4.56
CA GLU A 143 7.15 -12.68 -4.78
C GLU A 143 6.79 -11.97 -3.49
N GLU A 144 6.56 -12.70 -2.40
CA GLU A 144 6.24 -12.10 -1.09
C GLU A 144 7.37 -11.21 -0.59
N GLU A 145 8.63 -11.66 -0.70
CA GLU A 145 9.81 -10.87 -0.35
C GLU A 145 9.90 -9.58 -1.19
N GLN A 146 9.63 -9.66 -2.50
CA GLN A 146 9.62 -8.51 -3.39
C GLN A 146 8.47 -7.55 -3.07
N LEU A 147 7.26 -8.05 -2.85
CA LEU A 147 6.09 -7.25 -2.49
C LEU A 147 6.29 -6.55 -1.15
N ALA A 148 6.90 -7.21 -0.16
CA ALA A 148 7.22 -6.61 1.13
C ALA A 148 8.23 -5.45 0.98
N GLN A 149 9.25 -5.63 0.14
CA GLN A 149 10.22 -4.57 -0.16
C GLN A 149 9.58 -3.39 -0.91
N ILE A 150 8.78 -3.65 -1.93
CA ILE A 150 8.07 -2.61 -2.71
C ILE A 150 7.10 -1.86 -1.80
N SER A 151 6.29 -2.57 -1.02
CA SER A 151 5.34 -1.96 -0.07
C SER A 151 6.04 -1.09 0.96
N ARG A 152 7.18 -1.53 1.49
CA ARG A 152 8.01 -0.74 2.40
C ARG A 152 8.52 0.53 1.72
N ASN A 153 9.08 0.41 0.51
CA ASN A 153 9.61 1.55 -0.24
C ASN A 153 8.51 2.54 -0.63
N GLU A 154 7.32 2.04 -0.96
CA GLU A 154 6.14 2.85 -1.27
C GLU A 154 5.60 3.57 -0.02
N THR A 155 5.63 2.92 1.13
CA THR A 155 5.28 3.57 2.40
C THR A 155 6.27 4.70 2.71
N LEU A 156 7.57 4.49 2.46
CA LEU A 156 8.59 5.51 2.66
C LEU A 156 8.49 6.65 1.62
N SER A 157 8.15 6.35 0.37
CA SER A 157 8.00 7.36 -0.69
C SER A 157 6.82 8.30 -0.43
N ARG A 158 5.81 7.85 0.30
CA ARG A 158 4.61 8.63 0.65
C ARG A 158 4.72 9.40 1.96
N LEU A 159 5.89 9.39 2.63
CA LEU A 159 6.03 10.14 3.88
C LEU A 159 5.84 11.64 3.65
N PRO A 160 4.93 12.30 4.39
CA PRO A 160 4.71 13.73 4.27
C PRO A 160 5.86 14.49 4.94
N LEU A 161 6.46 15.41 4.19
CA LEU A 161 7.42 16.38 4.68
C LEU A 161 6.77 17.75 4.82
N ARG A 162 7.03 18.41 5.94
CA ARG A 162 6.66 19.81 6.15
C ARG A 162 7.87 20.67 5.77
N LEU A 163 7.71 21.46 4.71
CA LEU A 163 8.72 22.43 4.28
C LEU A 163 8.74 23.63 5.24
N SER A 164 9.82 24.41 5.21
CA SER A 164 9.96 25.65 5.99
C SER A 164 8.86 26.67 5.70
N THR A 165 8.24 26.60 4.52
CA THR A 165 7.09 27.41 4.08
C THR A 165 5.74 26.93 4.64
N ASN A 166 5.74 25.97 5.58
CA ASN A 166 4.54 25.37 6.15
C ASN A 166 3.70 24.52 5.16
N ARG A 167 4.21 24.28 3.94
CA ARG A 167 3.59 23.39 2.96
C ARG A 167 3.92 21.94 3.27
N ILE A 168 2.91 21.06 3.19
CA ILE A 168 3.08 19.61 3.32
C ILE A 168 3.22 19.04 1.90
N VAL A 169 4.30 18.29 1.65
CA VAL A 169 4.62 17.67 0.35
C VAL A 169 5.10 16.25 0.62
N GLU A 170 4.65 15.28 -0.18
CA GLU A 170 5.13 13.90 -0.05
C GLU A 170 6.50 13.72 -0.70
N LEU A 171 7.32 12.81 -0.16
CA LEU A 171 8.66 12.52 -0.72
C LEU A 171 8.60 12.14 -2.22
N VAL A 172 7.53 11.48 -2.68
CA VAL A 172 7.33 11.09 -4.07
C VAL A 172 7.21 12.30 -5.00
N GLN A 173 6.56 13.38 -4.56
CA GLN A 173 6.37 14.60 -5.34
C GLN A 173 7.68 15.38 -5.49
N LEU A 174 8.64 15.15 -4.59
CA LEU A 174 9.94 15.79 -4.65
C LEU A 174 10.87 15.10 -5.66
N ARG A 175 10.69 13.80 -5.95
CA ARG A 175 11.63 12.98 -6.74
C ARG A 175 12.04 13.59 -8.08
N ASP A 176 11.13 14.28 -8.75
CA ASP A 176 11.36 14.87 -10.08
C ASP A 176 11.81 16.34 -10.04
N THR A 177 11.80 16.97 -8.86
CA THR A 177 12.15 18.39 -8.68
C THR A 177 13.42 18.57 -7.85
N VAL A 178 13.57 17.83 -6.75
CA VAL A 178 14.70 17.91 -5.83
C VAL A 178 15.04 16.52 -5.27
N ARG A 179 16.30 16.26 -4.95
CA ARG A 179 16.78 15.01 -4.37
C ARG A 179 16.76 15.13 -2.84
N PRO A 180 15.78 14.55 -2.13
CA PRO A 180 15.74 14.62 -0.68
C PRO A 180 16.82 13.73 -0.07
N VAL A 181 17.59 14.28 0.88
CA VAL A 181 18.60 13.58 1.68
C VAL A 181 18.20 13.70 3.14
N ILE A 182 17.95 12.57 3.80
CA ILE A 182 17.46 12.50 5.17
C ILE A 182 18.66 12.43 6.14
N LEU A 183 18.73 13.37 7.08
CA LEU A 183 19.71 13.39 8.17
C LEU A 183 19.02 12.91 9.44
N ALA A 184 19.15 11.63 9.79
CA ALA A 184 18.54 11.05 10.98
C ALA A 184 19.54 10.86 12.11
N GLY A 185 19.22 11.30 13.34
CA GLY A 185 20.11 11.12 14.49
C GLY A 185 19.68 11.85 15.76
N LYS A 186 20.57 11.87 16.76
CA LYS A 186 20.44 12.71 17.96
C LYS A 186 20.60 14.18 17.57
N LYS A 187 20.00 15.09 18.35
CA LYS A 187 19.95 16.53 18.06
C LYS A 187 21.33 17.15 17.83
N GLU A 188 22.32 16.73 18.60
CA GLU A 188 23.69 17.25 18.55
C GLU A 188 24.38 16.83 17.24
N SER A 189 24.19 15.56 16.84
CA SER A 189 24.75 15.02 15.60
C SER A 189 24.10 15.64 14.36
N VAL A 190 22.77 15.81 14.37
CA VAL A 190 22.03 16.42 13.24
C VAL A 190 22.41 17.91 13.10
N SER A 191 22.49 18.65 14.20
CA SER A 191 22.85 20.07 14.19
C SER A 191 24.29 20.28 13.69
N SER A 192 25.22 19.43 14.14
CA SER A 192 26.62 19.46 13.69
C SER A 192 26.75 19.13 12.19
N ALA A 193 25.97 18.17 11.70
CA ALA A 193 25.93 17.80 10.29
C ALA A 193 25.34 18.94 9.44
N LEU A 194 24.28 19.59 9.92
CA LEU A 194 23.65 20.73 9.24
C LEU A 194 24.61 21.92 9.15
N GLN A 195 25.33 22.23 10.22
CA GLN A 195 26.32 23.31 10.25
C GLN A 195 27.50 23.05 9.28
N LYS A 196 27.94 21.79 9.17
CA LYS A 196 28.95 21.42 8.16
C LYS A 196 28.41 21.53 6.74
N ALA A 197 27.15 21.14 6.52
CA ALA A 197 26.50 21.21 5.22
C ALA A 197 26.21 22.66 4.77
N GLU A 198 26.09 23.60 5.71
CA GLU A 198 25.85 25.02 5.42
C GLU A 198 26.95 25.65 4.56
N ARG A 199 28.21 25.20 4.72
CA ARG A 199 29.35 25.60 3.89
C ARG A 199 29.17 25.24 2.40
N PHE A 200 28.34 24.23 2.11
CA PHE A 200 28.08 23.72 0.76
C PHE A 200 26.68 24.09 0.25
N ARG A 201 25.98 25.00 0.93
CA ARG A 201 24.57 25.34 0.63
C ARG A 201 24.33 25.70 -0.84
N THR A 202 25.20 26.52 -1.42
CA THR A 202 25.10 26.95 -2.83
C THR A 202 25.25 25.78 -3.81
N GLU A 203 26.21 24.88 -3.55
CA GLU A 203 26.45 23.70 -4.38
C GLU A 203 25.32 22.67 -4.24
N LEU A 204 24.80 22.49 -3.02
CA LEU A 204 23.64 21.63 -2.76
C LEU A 204 22.39 22.12 -3.48
N LEU A 205 22.12 23.43 -3.44
CA LEU A 205 20.99 24.05 -4.17
C LEU A 205 21.16 23.90 -5.68
N ARG A 206 22.37 24.14 -6.21
CA ARG A 206 22.66 23.99 -7.65
C ARG A 206 22.45 22.55 -8.15
N ARG A 207 22.72 21.56 -7.30
CA ARG A 207 22.48 20.13 -7.59
C ARG A 207 21.05 19.67 -7.28
N GLY A 208 20.19 20.58 -6.80
CA GLY A 208 18.80 20.29 -6.44
C GLY A 208 18.67 19.37 -5.22
N VAL A 209 19.60 19.41 -4.27
CA VAL A 209 19.59 18.55 -3.07
C VAL A 209 18.82 19.25 -1.95
N LEU A 210 17.86 18.54 -1.34
CA LEU A 210 17.09 19.01 -0.19
C LEU A 210 17.48 18.23 1.07
N LEU A 211 18.04 18.90 2.06
CA LEU A 211 18.38 18.27 3.35
C LEU A 211 17.15 18.27 4.28
N VAL A 212 16.79 17.09 4.79
CA VAL A 212 15.65 16.88 5.69
C VAL A 212 16.14 16.35 7.03
N PRO A 213 16.24 17.18 8.08
CA PRO A 213 16.67 16.73 9.41
C PRO A 213 15.56 15.99 10.15
N VAL A 214 15.87 14.81 10.69
CA VAL A 214 14.99 13.96 11.51
C VAL A 214 15.68 13.71 12.84
N ILE A 215 15.18 14.35 13.90
CA ILE A 215 15.75 14.24 15.25
C ILE A 215 15.00 13.15 16.02
N TRP A 216 15.71 12.13 16.49
CA TRP A 216 15.12 11.07 17.32
C TRP A 216 14.88 11.56 18.76
N GLY A 217 13.73 11.18 19.35
CA GLY A 217 13.41 11.46 20.76
C GLY A 217 12.68 12.78 21.03
N GLU A 218 12.69 13.74 20.11
CA GLU A 218 11.81 14.91 20.17
C GLU A 218 10.52 14.62 19.41
N GLY A 219 9.59 13.91 20.05
CA GLY A 219 8.20 13.84 19.62
C GLY A 219 7.52 15.20 19.78
N ARG A 220 7.90 16.20 18.99
CA ARG A 220 7.10 17.43 18.87
C ARG A 220 5.81 17.02 18.20
N THR A 221 4.74 16.95 19.00
CA THR A 221 3.37 16.99 18.49
C THR A 221 3.31 18.12 17.45
N PRO A 222 3.01 17.81 16.18
CA PRO A 222 2.92 18.84 15.17
C PRO A 222 1.84 19.81 15.64
N GLN A 223 2.23 21.06 15.89
CA GLN A 223 1.31 22.19 15.95
C GLN A 223 0.70 22.29 14.54
N VAL A 224 -0.35 21.50 14.32
CA VAL A 224 -1.31 21.67 13.24
C VAL A 224 -2.07 22.91 13.65
N GLU A 225 -1.58 24.06 13.18
CA GLU A 225 -2.35 25.28 13.22
C GLU A 225 -3.63 24.98 12.44
N LYS A 226 -4.73 24.77 13.17
CA LYS A 226 -6.06 24.64 12.57
C LYS A 226 -6.34 25.96 11.88
N LYS A 227 -5.99 26.05 10.59
CA LYS A 227 -6.55 27.06 9.69
C LYS A 227 -8.04 26.74 9.59
N GLY A 228 -8.80 27.31 10.52
CA GLY A 228 -10.24 27.34 10.46
C GLY A 228 -10.64 28.07 9.20
N PHE A 229 -11.44 27.43 8.36
CA PHE A 229 -12.16 28.09 7.31
C PHE A 229 -13.21 29.01 7.94
N GLY A 230 -13.19 30.29 7.54
CA GLY A 230 -14.30 31.23 7.79
C GLY A 230 -14.07 32.20 8.94
N VAL A 231 -13.56 33.39 8.63
CA VAL A 231 -13.61 34.56 9.53
C VAL A 231 -15.03 35.15 9.51
N SER A 232 -15.62 35.34 10.68
CA SER A 232 -16.36 36.58 10.96
C SER A 232 -16.12 36.94 12.41
N LYS A 233 -15.17 37.86 12.63
CA LYS A 233 -14.99 38.53 13.90
C LYS A 233 -16.09 39.58 13.98
N LYS A 234 -17.24 39.21 14.56
CA LYS A 234 -18.31 40.17 14.89
C LYS A 234 -17.71 41.22 15.82
N ALA A 235 -17.53 42.42 15.30
CA ALA A 235 -17.12 43.58 16.07
C ALA A 235 -18.18 43.85 17.15
N ALA A 236 -17.78 43.74 18.40
CA ALA A 236 -18.54 44.23 19.55
C ALA A 236 -17.56 45.07 20.37
N THR A 237 -17.41 46.33 19.99
CA THR A 237 -16.87 47.37 20.86
C THR A 237 -18.03 48.31 21.15
N ALA A 238 -18.45 48.30 22.41
CA ALA A 238 -19.42 49.21 22.98
C ALA A 238 -18.82 50.62 23.15
N LEU A 239 -19.73 51.60 23.31
CA LEU A 239 -19.66 52.93 23.96
C LEU A 239 -20.14 54.08 23.02
N PRO A 240 -20.62 55.24 23.54
CA PRO A 240 -22.00 55.46 24.00
C PRO A 240 -22.65 56.78 23.47
N SER A 241 -23.95 56.94 23.78
CA SER A 241 -24.80 58.14 23.96
C SER A 241 -24.39 59.55 23.44
N ILE A 242 -25.40 60.22 22.85
CA ILE A 242 -25.71 61.67 22.64
C ILE A 242 -26.16 61.80 21.17
N GLY A 243 -27.35 62.23 20.75
CA GLY A 243 -28.34 63.15 21.31
C GLY A 243 -28.63 64.22 20.25
N VAL A 244 -29.91 64.47 19.95
CA VAL A 244 -30.49 65.65 19.24
C VAL A 244 -30.67 65.55 17.70
N ASP A 245 -31.90 65.17 17.33
CA ASP A 245 -32.94 65.98 16.65
C ASP A 245 -32.98 66.17 15.10
N GLN A 246 -34.24 66.17 14.65
CA GLN A 246 -34.87 66.69 13.42
C GLN A 246 -34.83 65.90 12.10
N GLY A 247 -36.03 65.41 11.74
CA GLY A 247 -36.77 66.09 10.67
C GLY A 247 -37.03 65.31 9.37
N SER A 248 -38.33 65.07 9.11
CA SER A 248 -38.98 65.00 7.77
C SER A 248 -38.53 63.93 6.77
N THR A 249 -39.33 63.39 5.84
CA THR A 249 -40.75 63.39 5.43
C THR A 249 -40.71 62.76 4.04
N ARG A 250 -41.49 61.69 3.78
CA ARG A 250 -42.02 61.23 2.45
C ARG A 250 -40.97 60.96 1.34
N ILE A 251 -41.18 60.03 0.41
CA ILE A 251 -42.37 59.54 -0.30
C ILE A 251 -42.28 58.01 -0.40
#